data_AF-A0A5A9GI38-F1
#
_entry.id   AF-A0A5A9GI38-F1
#
_cell.length_a   1.000
_cell.length_b   1.000
_cell.length_c   1.000
_cell.angle_alpha   90.00
_cell.angle_beta   90.00
_cell.angle_gamma   90.00
#
_symmetry.space_group_name_H-M   'P 1'
#
loop_
_entity.id
_entity.type
_entity.pdbx_description
1 polymer ?
#
loop_
_entity_poly.entity_id
_entity_poly.type
_entity_poly.pdbx_seq_one_letter_code
_entity_poly.pdbx_strand_id
1 'polypeptide(L)'
;MQTQKYPYEFLVRWDQTGQLSGAHVQHRYVILDDDGTKIGETLGPAEPLTLDTAAGFPLSAMLTQVQIDALTAKAAADAERDAAMVARDAALARVAQLEAQISEMPLAE
;
A
#
# COMPACT_ATOMS: atom_id res chain seq x y z
N MET A 1 -35.76 -9.54 -17.27
CA MET A 1 -35.32 -8.53 -16.30
C MET A 1 -34.01 -8.94 -15.67
N GLN A 2 -32.98 -8.10 -15.73
CA GLN A 2 -31.67 -8.34 -15.14
C GLN A 2 -31.33 -7.27 -14.10
N THR A 3 -30.54 -7.60 -13.08
CA THR A 3 -30.04 -6.63 -12.09
C THR A 3 -28.51 -6.63 -12.09
N GLN A 4 -27.92 -5.47 -12.29
CA GLN A 4 -26.47 -5.28 -12.28
C GLN A 4 -26.05 -4.56 -10.98
N LYS A 5 -25.06 -5.12 -10.27
CA LYS A 5 -24.49 -4.54 -9.04
C LYS A 5 -23.22 -3.78 -9.38
N TYR A 6 -23.17 -2.50 -9.02
CA TYR A 6 -22.00 -1.65 -9.20
C TYR A 6 -21.55 -1.04 -7.87
N PRO A 7 -20.24 -0.89 -7.63
CA PRO A 7 -19.75 -0.02 -6.56
C PRO A 7 -20.30 1.39 -6.75
N TYR A 8 -20.73 2.02 -5.65
CA TYR A 8 -21.28 3.37 -5.66
C TYR A 8 -20.48 4.30 -4.74
N GLU A 9 -20.35 3.93 -3.46
CA GLU A 9 -19.60 4.71 -2.48
C GLU A 9 -18.67 3.83 -1.65
N PHE A 10 -17.51 4.40 -1.31
CA PHE A 10 -16.56 3.84 -0.36
C PHE A 10 -16.53 4.71 0.90
N LEU A 11 -16.87 4.10 2.02
CA LEU A 11 -17.08 4.78 3.29
C LEU A 11 -16.02 4.32 4.28
N VAL A 12 -15.12 5.21 4.63
CA VAL A 12 -14.15 4.97 5.70
C VAL A 12 -14.72 5.54 7.00
N ARG A 13 -14.52 4.82 8.11
CA ARG A 13 -14.92 5.25 9.45
C ARG A 13 -13.69 5.54 10.27
N TRP A 14 -13.67 6.69 10.92
CA TRP A 14 -12.68 7.06 11.94
C TRP A 14 -13.30 6.89 13.32
N ASP A 15 -12.49 6.53 14.32
CA ASP A 15 -12.88 6.59 15.71
C ASP A 15 -12.68 8.02 16.29
N GLN A 16 -13.02 8.16 17.57
CA GLN A 16 -12.91 9.42 18.29
C GLN A 16 -11.47 9.92 18.49
N THR A 17 -10.48 9.05 18.25
CA THR A 17 -9.05 9.39 18.32
C THR A 17 -8.48 9.81 16.96
N GLY A 18 -9.30 9.75 15.90
CA GLY A 18 -8.87 10.03 14.54
C GLY A 18 -8.18 8.84 13.86
N GLN A 19 -8.24 7.64 14.45
CA GLN A 19 -7.73 6.42 13.85
C GLN A 19 -8.79 5.75 12.98
N LEU A 20 -8.35 4.96 12.00
CA LEU A 20 -9.26 4.19 11.16
C LEU A 20 -9.93 3.07 11.97
N SER A 21 -11.26 3.08 11.99
CA SER A 21 -12.11 2.15 12.75
C SER A 21 -12.86 1.16 11.86
N GLY A 22 -12.85 1.34 10.53
CA GLY A 22 -13.43 0.39 9.58
C GLY A 22 -13.68 0.99 8.20
N ALA A 23 -14.05 0.15 7.25
CA ALA A 23 -14.47 0.57 5.92
C ALA A 23 -15.74 -0.18 5.50
N HIS A 24 -16.58 0.46 4.70
CA HIS A 24 -17.81 -0.08 4.14
C HIS A 24 -17.89 0.27 2.65
N VAL A 25 -18.58 -0.55 1.88
CA VAL A 25 -18.91 -0.26 0.48
C VAL A 25 -20.42 -0.20 0.34
N GLN A 26 -20.92 0.85 -0.30
CA GLN A 26 -22.29 0.92 -0.76
C GLN A 26 -22.34 0.59 -2.24
N HIS A 27 -23.33 -0.19 -2.63
CA HIS A 27 -23.55 -0.58 -4.01
C HIS A 27 -24.86 0.02 -4.55
N ARG A 28 -24.87 0.29 -5.84
CA ARG A 28 -26.08 0.59 -6.60
C ARG A 28 -26.48 -0.62 -7.44
N TYR A 29 -27.79 -0.83 -7.55
CA TYR A 29 -28.40 -1.92 -8.28
C TYR A 29 -29.20 -1.33 -9.43
N VAL A 30 -28.75 -1.57 -10.65
CA VAL A 30 -29.40 -1.10 -11.88
C VAL A 30 -30.26 -2.23 -12.43
N ILE A 31 -31.56 -1.97 -12.60
CA ILE A 31 -32.53 -2.93 -13.13
C ILE A 31 -32.71 -2.63 -14.61
N LEU A 32 -32.41 -3.63 -15.44
CA LEU A 32 -32.56 -3.58 -16.90
C LEU A 32 -33.73 -4.47 -17.34
N ASP A 33 -34.47 -4.01 -18.35
CA ASP A 33 -35.40 -4.87 -19.09
C ASP A 33 -34.66 -5.86 -20.01
N ASP A 34 -35.41 -6.63 -20.79
CA ASP A 34 -34.86 -7.67 -21.65
C ASP A 34 -34.11 -7.09 -22.87
N ASP A 35 -34.36 -5.82 -23.21
CA ASP A 35 -33.68 -5.09 -24.28
C ASP A 35 -32.45 -4.30 -23.76
N GLY A 36 -32.16 -4.39 -22.46
CA GLY A 36 -31.04 -3.71 -21.81
C GLY A 36 -31.33 -2.24 -21.45
N THR A 37 -32.58 -1.79 -21.58
CA THR A 37 -32.99 -0.45 -21.15
C THR A 37 -33.09 -0.40 -19.63
N LYS A 38 -32.55 0.65 -19.03
CA LYS A 38 -32.65 0.88 -17.59
C LYS A 38 -34.08 1.26 -17.23
N ILE A 39 -34.69 0.43 -16.38
CA ILE A 39 -36.06 0.61 -15.87
C ILE A 39 -36.10 0.91 -14.38
N GLY A 40 -34.97 0.80 -13.67
CA GLY A 40 -34.89 1.13 -12.25
C GLY A 40 -33.47 1.24 -11.73
N GLU A 41 -33.33 1.91 -10.58
CA GLU A 41 -32.10 1.97 -9.81
C GLU A 41 -32.43 2.08 -8.32
N THR A 42 -31.68 1.36 -7.50
CA THR A 42 -31.78 1.48 -6.04
C THR A 42 -30.40 1.39 -5.40
N LEU A 43 -30.24 2.02 -4.22
CA LEU A 43 -29.05 1.91 -3.41
C LEU A 43 -29.23 0.80 -2.38
N GLY A 44 -28.22 -0.06 -2.27
CA GLY A 44 -28.12 -1.02 -1.19
C GLY A 44 -27.69 -0.36 0.13
N PRO A 45 -27.76 -1.11 1.25
CA PRO A 45 -27.14 -0.68 2.49
C PRO A 45 -25.62 -0.61 2.34
N ALA A 46 -24.97 0.18 3.20
CA ALA A 46 -23.52 0.12 3.36
C ALA A 46 -23.15 -1.22 4.01
N GLU A 47 -22.39 -2.04 3.30
CA GLU A 47 -21.94 -3.35 3.78
C GLU A 47 -20.51 -3.20 4.33
N PRO A 48 -20.19 -3.75 5.52
CA PRO A 48 -18.81 -3.78 6.01
C PRO A 48 -17.92 -4.36 4.92
N LEU A 49 -16.84 -3.65 4.61
CA LEU A 49 -15.85 -4.19 3.72
C LEU A 49 -15.05 -5.22 4.50
N THR A 50 -15.49 -6.48 4.44
CA THR A 50 -14.71 -7.59 4.95
C THR A 50 -13.47 -7.74 4.08
N LEU A 51 -12.31 -7.42 4.65
CA LEU A 51 -10.98 -7.70 4.10
C LEU A 51 -10.70 -9.20 3.93
N ASP A 52 -11.65 -10.04 4.36
CA ASP A 52 -11.50 -11.47 4.57
C ASP A 52 -12.09 -12.25 3.40
N THR A 53 -11.36 -12.25 2.29
CA THR A 53 -11.26 -13.41 1.41
C THR A 53 -9.88 -13.37 0.77
N ALA A 54 -9.37 -14.50 0.32
CA ALA A 54 -8.07 -14.67 -0.35
C ALA A 54 -7.78 -13.72 -1.54
N ALA A 55 -8.69 -12.79 -1.88
CA ALA A 55 -8.54 -11.73 -2.87
C ALA A 55 -8.03 -10.38 -2.31
N GLY A 56 -8.03 -10.18 -0.99
CA GLY A 56 -7.59 -8.92 -0.35
C GLY A 56 -8.50 -7.71 -0.65
N PHE A 57 -8.24 -6.59 0.03
CA PHE A 57 -8.82 -5.29 -0.34
C PHE A 57 -8.50 -5.02 -1.81
N PRO A 58 -9.42 -4.53 -2.65
CA PRO A 58 -9.15 -4.25 -4.06
C PRO A 58 -8.36 -2.94 -4.17
N LEU A 59 -7.20 -2.89 -3.51
CA LEU A 59 -6.27 -1.78 -3.50
C LEU A 59 -5.87 -1.48 -4.95
N SER A 60 -5.79 -2.50 -5.81
CA SER A 60 -5.59 -2.39 -7.26
C SER A 60 -6.75 -1.76 -8.03
N ALA A 61 -7.97 -1.75 -7.49
CA ALA A 61 -9.11 -1.04 -8.08
C ALA A 61 -9.20 0.43 -7.62
N MET A 62 -8.55 0.77 -6.51
CA MET A 62 -8.50 2.14 -5.98
C MET A 62 -7.21 2.88 -6.35
N LEU A 63 -6.10 2.15 -6.44
CA LEU A 63 -4.82 2.67 -6.86
C LEU A 63 -4.68 2.47 -8.36
N THR A 64 -4.41 3.57 -9.05
CA THR A 64 -3.87 3.54 -10.41
C THR A 64 -2.51 2.83 -10.43
N GLN A 65 -2.11 2.31 -11.58
CA GLN A 65 -0.79 1.67 -11.73
C GLN A 65 0.35 2.57 -11.25
N VAL A 66 0.29 3.88 -11.53
CA VAL A 66 1.27 4.87 -11.08
C VAL A 66 1.42 4.92 -9.56
N GLN A 67 0.32 4.78 -8.82
CA GLN A 67 0.35 4.79 -7.35
C GLN A 67 0.93 3.49 -6.78
N ILE A 68 0.65 2.35 -7.43
CA ILE A 68 1.25 1.06 -7.09
C ILE A 68 2.77 1.09 -7.34
N ASP A 69 3.17 1.63 -8.49
CA ASP A 69 4.58 1.78 -8.87
C ASP A 69 5.32 2.69 -7.89
N ALA A 70 4.69 3.79 -7.46
CA ALA A 70 5.28 4.71 -6.48
C ALA A 70 5.51 4.05 -5.11
N LEU A 71 4.57 3.25 -4.62
CA LEU A 71 4.74 2.52 -3.35
C LEU A 71 5.85 1.47 -3.46
N THR A 72 5.92 0.78 -4.59
CA THR A 72 6.96 -0.21 -4.88
C THR A 72 8.34 0.44 -4.96
N ALA A 73 8.46 1.57 -5.67
CA ALA A 73 9.69 2.34 -5.79
C ALA A 73 10.15 2.88 -4.43
N LYS A 74 9.22 3.35 -3.58
CA LYS A 74 9.54 3.79 -2.22
C LYS A 74 10.14 2.65 -1.39
N ALA A 75 9.50 1.47 -1.41
CA ALA A 75 9.99 0.32 -0.65
C ALA A 75 11.39 -0.12 -1.10
N ALA A 76 11.66 -0.09 -2.41
CA ALA A 76 12.99 -0.36 -2.96
C ALA A 76 14.02 0.69 -2.52
N ALA A 77 13.66 1.98 -2.57
CA ALA A 77 14.53 3.07 -2.14
C ALA A 77 14.85 3.02 -0.64
N ASP A 78 13.88 2.65 0.21
CA ASP A 78 14.12 2.46 1.65
C ASP A 78 15.09 1.29 1.89
N ALA A 79 14.94 0.17 1.19
CA ALA A 79 15.85 -0.98 1.30
C ALA A 79 17.26 -0.64 0.82
N GLU A 80 17.40 0.11 -0.28
CA GLU A 80 18.69 0.58 -0.79
C GLU A 80 19.37 1.54 0.21
N ARG A 81 18.61 2.49 0.77
CA ARG A 81 19.10 3.40 1.81
C ARG A 81 19.64 2.62 3.01
N ASP A 82 18.89 1.64 3.51
CA ASP A 82 19.27 0.88 4.70
C ASP A 82 20.52 0.03 4.43
N ALA A 83 20.63 -0.58 3.24
CA ALA A 83 21.84 -1.29 2.82
C ALA A 83 23.06 -0.36 2.69
N ALA A 84 22.87 0.83 2.13
CA ALA A 84 23.93 1.83 1.99
C ALA A 84 24.41 2.34 3.35
N MET A 85 23.51 2.50 4.33
CA MET A 85 23.87 2.86 5.70
C MET A 85 24.74 1.77 6.35
N VAL A 86 24.36 0.50 6.22
CA VAL A 86 25.15 -0.62 6.75
C VAL A 86 26.53 -0.68 6.09
N ALA A 87 26.60 -0.52 4.76
CA ALA A 87 27.87 -0.53 4.03
C ALA A 87 28.78 0.63 4.43
N ARG A 88 28.22 1.83 4.61
CA ARG A 88 28.94 3.01 5.09
C ARG A 88 29.53 2.75 6.48
N ASP A 89 28.73 2.24 7.41
CA ASP A 89 29.18 2.03 8.78
C ASP A 89 30.28 0.95 8.83
N ALA A 90 30.18 -0.10 8.01
CA ALA A 90 31.23 -1.11 7.86
C ALA A 90 32.52 -0.52 7.25
N ALA A 91 32.41 0.36 6.25
CA ALA A 91 33.57 1.03 5.65
C ALA A 91 34.27 1.94 6.65
N LEU A 92 33.53 2.71 7.44
CA LEU A 92 34.08 3.56 8.51
C LEU A 92 34.81 2.74 9.57
N ALA A 93 34.23 1.61 9.99
CA ALA A 93 34.89 0.68 10.91
C ALA A 93 36.20 0.12 10.34
N ARG A 94 36.24 -0.19 9.03
CA ARG A 94 37.44 -0.69 8.36
C ARG A 94 38.52 0.38 8.25
N VAL A 95 38.15 1.63 7.94
CA VAL A 95 39.08 2.78 7.92
C VAL A 95 39.71 2.95 9.29
N ALA A 96 38.90 3.00 10.37
CA ALA A 96 39.41 3.13 11.73
C ALA A 96 40.38 1.99 12.11
N GLN A 97 40.10 0.75 11.69
CA GLN A 97 41.00 -0.38 11.92
C GLN A 97 42.33 -0.24 11.17
N LEU A 98 42.30 0.22 9.91
CA LEU A 98 43.51 0.45 9.11
C LEU A 98 44.36 1.58 9.67
N GLU A 99 43.74 2.68 10.11
CA GLU A 99 44.43 3.79 10.76
C GLU A 99 45.15 3.34 12.04
N ALA A 100 44.50 2.50 12.86
CA ALA A 100 45.13 1.90 14.03
C ALA A 100 46.35 1.03 13.65
N GLN A 101 46.22 0.17 12.64
CA GLN A 101 47.32 -0.69 12.17
C GLN A 101 48.52 0.11 11.65
N ILE A 102 48.27 1.20 10.91
CA ILE A 102 49.34 2.09 10.41
C ILE A 102 50.06 2.77 11.57
N SER A 103 49.33 3.23 12.59
CA SER A 103 49.91 3.86 13.77
C SER A 103 50.75 2.91 14.63
N GLU A 104 50.46 1.61 14.58
CA GLU A 104 51.20 0.57 15.34
C GLU A 104 52.37 -0.02 14.54
N MET A 105 52.52 0.32 13.26
CA MET A 105 53.57 -0.22 12.40
C MET A 105 54.92 0.46 12.73
N PRO A 106 55.94 -0.27 13.22
CA PRO A 106 57.21 0.33 13.57
C PRO A 106 57.90 0.88 12.32
N LEU A 107 58.47 2.08 12.42
CA LEU A 107 59.35 2.63 11.38
C LEU A 107 60.53 1.68 11.20
N ALA A 108 60.64 1.07 10.02
CA ALA A 108 61.78 0.23 9.68
C ALA A 108 63.04 1.12 9.66
N GLU A 109 63.92 0.93 10.64
CA GLU A 109 65.29 1.48 10.68
C GLU A 109 66.22 0.77 9.69
#